data_AF-A0A6N9CGE6-F1
#
_entry.id   AF-A0A6N9CGE6-F1
#
_cell.length_a   1.000
_cell.length_b   1.000
_cell.length_c   1.000
_cell.angle_alpha   90.00
_cell.angle_beta   90.00
_cell.angle_gamma   90.00
#
_symmetry.space_group_name_H-M   'P 1'
#
loop_
_entity.id
_entity.type
_entity.pdbx_description
1 polymer ?
#
loop_
_entity_poly.entity_id
_entity_poly.type
_entity_poly.pdbx_seq_one_letter_code
_entity_poly.pdbx_strand_id
1 'polypeptide(L)'
;MFILYWRTTPPQRDWVIEPDFDFATAQYTGPGGAYVEQFRDTIKVSEMFLWLCGRHKSFQNLGGQSWPLPADRNDLPYGFPAGLPQPQSVEL
;
A
#
# COMPACT_ATOMS: atom_id res chain seq x y z
N MET A 1 0.64 15.07 -31.52
CA MET A 1 0.47 13.61 -31.76
C MET A 1 0.28 12.96 -30.40
N PHE A 2 -0.94 12.57 -30.04
CA PHE A 2 -1.19 11.83 -28.79
C PHE A 2 -1.17 10.34 -29.12
N ILE A 3 -0.20 9.61 -28.58
CA ILE A 3 -0.13 8.15 -28.72
C ILE A 3 -0.87 7.56 -27.52
N LEU A 4 -2.04 6.97 -27.74
CA LEU A 4 -2.70 6.12 -26.76
C LEU A 4 -2.05 4.73 -26.82
N TYR A 5 -1.30 4.37 -25.78
CA TYR A 5 -0.68 3.07 -25.66
C TYR A 5 -1.51 2.18 -24.73
N TRP A 6 -2.30 1.25 -25.29
CA TRP A 6 -3.01 0.24 -24.51
C TRP A 6 -2.13 -1.00 -24.35
N ARG A 7 -1.97 -1.48 -23.11
CA ARG A 7 -1.24 -2.71 -22.81
C ARG A 7 -2.08 -3.92 -23.25
N THR A 8 -1.50 -4.83 -24.01
CA THR A 8 -2.16 -6.08 -24.47
C THR A 8 -1.86 -7.28 -23.56
N THR A 9 -0.97 -7.10 -22.58
CA THR A 9 -0.53 -8.12 -21.62
C THR A 9 -0.89 -7.71 -20.20
N PRO A 10 -1.07 -8.69 -19.29
CA PRO A 10 -1.24 -8.41 -17.87
C PRO A 10 -0.07 -7.57 -17.34
N PRO A 11 -0.34 -6.64 -16.42
CA PRO A 11 0.71 -5.78 -15.89
C PRO A 11 1.76 -6.59 -15.13
N GLN A 12 3.02 -6.25 -15.37
CA GLN A 12 4.16 -6.73 -14.60
C GLN A 12 5.01 -5.55 -14.16
N ARG A 13 5.87 -5.77 -13.14
CA ARG A 13 6.83 -4.78 -12.65
C ARG A 13 8.04 -4.70 -13.59
N ASP A 14 7.81 -4.21 -14.81
CA ASP A 14 8.78 -4.09 -15.90
C ASP A 14 9.14 -2.63 -16.25
N TRP A 15 8.72 -1.67 -15.41
CA TRP A 15 9.04 -0.26 -15.54
C TRP A 15 10.37 0.10 -14.87
N VAL A 16 10.83 1.34 -15.12
CA VAL A 16 12.04 1.91 -14.52
C VAL A 16 11.96 1.84 -13.00
N ILE A 17 12.98 1.24 -12.38
CA ILE A 17 13.11 1.17 -10.92
C ILE A 17 14.07 2.28 -10.50
N GLU A 18 13.57 3.23 -9.74
CA GLU A 18 14.40 4.24 -9.09
C GLU A 18 15.02 3.62 -7.82
N PRO A 19 16.35 3.45 -7.76
CA PRO A 19 17.01 2.77 -6.65
C PRO A 19 16.86 3.51 -5.32
N ASP A 20 16.69 4.83 -5.38
CA ASP A 20 16.56 5.71 -4.20
C ASP A 20 15.09 5.88 -3.74
N PHE A 21 14.14 5.21 -4.39
CA PHE A 21 12.74 5.27 -4.00
C PHE A 21 12.45 4.36 -2.80
N ASP A 22 12.16 4.97 -1.65
CA ASP A 22 11.78 4.27 -0.44
C ASP A 22 10.26 4.08 -0.32
N PHE A 23 9.81 2.83 -0.42
CA PHE A 23 8.41 2.47 -0.27
C PHE A 23 7.85 2.74 1.14
N ALA A 24 8.69 2.76 2.18
CA ALA A 24 8.25 2.92 3.56
C ALA A 24 7.87 4.37 3.92
N THR A 25 8.48 5.35 3.24
CA THR A 25 8.35 6.78 3.56
C THR A 25 7.66 7.60 2.47
N ALA A 26 7.37 7.00 1.31
CA ALA A 26 6.67 7.68 0.23
C ALA A 26 5.27 8.18 0.65
N GLN A 27 4.90 9.37 0.19
CA GLN A 27 3.58 9.94 0.40
C GLN A 27 2.59 9.34 -0.60
N TYR A 28 1.77 8.38 -0.14
CA TYR A 28 0.75 7.73 -0.96
C TYR A 28 -0.59 8.46 -0.97
N THR A 29 -0.75 9.47 -0.12
CA THR A 29 -1.95 10.32 -0.11
C THR A 29 -1.81 11.42 -1.18
N GLY A 30 -2.91 11.73 -1.87
CA GLY A 30 -2.92 12.69 -2.96
C GLY A 30 -4.27 13.38 -3.12
N PRO A 31 -4.43 14.30 -4.09
CA PRO A 31 -5.69 15.03 -4.30
C PRO A 31 -6.88 14.11 -4.61
N GLY A 32 -6.62 12.87 -5.00
CA GLY A 32 -7.63 11.83 -5.17
C GLY A 32 -8.28 11.32 -3.87
N GLY A 33 -7.71 11.64 -2.70
CA GLY A 33 -8.19 11.22 -1.39
C GLY A 33 -9.63 11.65 -1.09
N ALA A 34 -10.09 12.75 -1.70
CA ALA A 34 -11.47 13.23 -1.56
C ALA A 34 -12.51 12.35 -2.28
N TYR A 35 -12.08 11.49 -3.21
CA TYR A 35 -12.97 10.63 -4.01
C TYR A 35 -13.05 9.19 -3.49
N VAL A 36 -12.27 8.87 -2.45
CA VAL A 36 -12.25 7.54 -1.84
C VAL A 36 -12.85 7.61 -0.44
N GLU A 37 -13.29 6.46 0.06
CA GLU A 37 -13.82 6.34 1.40
C GLU A 37 -12.79 6.86 2.43
N GLN A 38 -13.29 7.52 3.48
CA GLN A 38 -12.46 8.14 4.49
C GLN A 38 -11.45 7.13 5.06
N PHE A 39 -10.16 7.50 5.08
CA PHE A 39 -9.05 6.66 5.56
C PHE A 39 -8.83 5.34 4.77
N ARG A 40 -9.34 5.24 3.55
CA ARG A 40 -9.17 4.05 2.68
C ARG A 40 -8.35 4.32 1.41
N ASP A 41 -7.84 5.54 1.24
CA ASP A 41 -7.00 5.93 0.11
C ASP A 41 -5.75 5.05 -0.01
N THR A 42 -5.04 4.82 1.09
CA THR A 42 -3.84 3.97 1.12
C THR A 42 -4.13 2.53 0.70
N ILE A 43 -5.32 2.00 1.01
CA ILE A 43 -5.74 0.64 0.61
C ILE A 43 -5.89 0.58 -0.91
N LYS A 44 -6.53 1.60 -1.52
CA LYS A 44 -6.71 1.69 -2.97
C LYS A 44 -5.37 1.85 -3.70
N VAL A 45 -4.49 2.69 -3.18
CA VAL A 45 -3.14 2.88 -3.76
C VAL A 45 -2.33 1.58 -3.67
N SER A 46 -2.36 0.89 -2.53
CA SER A 46 -1.66 -0.38 -2.32
C SER A 46 -2.17 -1.50 -3.23
N GLU A 47 -3.50 -1.60 -3.39
CA GLU A 47 -4.12 -2.57 -4.31
C GLU A 47 -3.70 -2.33 -5.75
N MET A 48 -3.79 -1.07 -6.21
CA MET A 48 -3.39 -0.69 -7.57
C MET A 48 -1.90 -0.95 -7.81
N PHE A 49 -1.05 -0.65 -6.82
CA PHE A 49 0.38 -0.92 -6.91
C PHE A 49 0.69 -2.41 -7.10
N LEU A 50 0.06 -3.28 -6.30
CA LEU A 50 0.23 -4.73 -6.44
C LEU A 50 -0.37 -5.24 -7.75
N TRP A 51 -1.48 -4.67 -8.21
CA TRP A 51 -2.03 -4.97 -9.53
C TRP A 51 -1.04 -4.63 -10.64
N LEU A 52 -0.48 -3.42 -10.63
CA LEU A 52 0.53 -3.00 -11.59
C LEU A 52 1.76 -3.95 -11.55
N CYS A 53 2.11 -4.47 -10.38
CA CYS A 53 3.24 -5.41 -10.23
C CYS A 53 2.92 -6.84 -10.70
N GLY A 54 1.70 -7.14 -11.16
CA GLY A 54 1.26 -8.49 -11.49
C GLY A 54 0.99 -9.38 -10.26
N ARG A 55 0.92 -8.77 -9.07
CA ARG A 55 0.77 -9.44 -7.76
C ARG A 55 -0.59 -9.21 -7.11
N HIS A 56 -1.62 -8.87 -7.90
CA HIS A 56 -2.96 -8.58 -7.37
C HIS A 56 -3.52 -9.70 -6.50
N LYS A 57 -3.27 -10.97 -6.86
CA LYS A 57 -3.71 -12.15 -6.08
C LYS A 57 -3.11 -12.22 -4.67
N SER A 58 -2.02 -11.51 -4.41
CA SER A 58 -1.39 -11.42 -3.09
C SER A 58 -1.96 -10.29 -2.24
N PHE A 59 -2.83 -9.43 -2.79
CA PHE A 59 -3.44 -8.35 -2.05
C PHE A 59 -4.61 -8.85 -1.21
N GLN A 60 -4.58 -8.53 0.08
CA GLN A 60 -5.71 -8.71 0.97
C GLN A 60 -5.76 -7.52 1.94
N ASN A 61 -6.91 -6.83 1.97
CA ASN A 61 -7.17 -5.84 2.99
C ASN A 61 -7.63 -6.55 4.27
N LEU A 62 -6.73 -6.66 5.25
CA LEU A 62 -7.01 -7.27 6.55
C LEU A 62 -7.76 -6.33 7.51
N GLY A 63 -7.95 -5.06 7.14
CA GLY A 63 -8.49 -4.03 8.03
C GLY A 63 -7.44 -3.46 8.99
N GLY A 64 -7.82 -2.40 9.70
CA GLY A 64 -6.98 -1.78 10.72
C GLY A 64 -7.21 -2.40 12.10
N GLN A 65 -6.18 -2.39 12.95
CA GLN A 65 -6.27 -2.79 14.37
C GLN A 65 -7.06 -1.80 15.24
N SER A 66 -7.68 -0.79 14.64
CA SER A 66 -8.28 0.34 15.36
C SER A 66 -9.76 0.16 15.71
N TRP A 67 -10.38 -0.97 15.39
CA TRP A 67 -11.79 -1.24 15.70
C TRP A 67 -11.98 -2.62 16.33
N PRO A 68 -12.76 -2.77 17.42
CA PRO A 68 -13.54 -1.73 18.12
C PRO A 68 -12.70 -0.74 18.91
N LEU A 69 -13.27 0.44 19.21
CA LEU A 69 -12.68 1.43 20.09
C LEU A 69 -13.14 1.24 21.55
N PRO A 70 -12.26 1.41 22.56
CA PRO A 70 -10.86 1.82 22.46
C PRO A 70 -9.98 0.71 21.84
N ALA A 71 -9.16 1.09 20.87
CA ALA A 71 -8.32 0.15 20.14
C ALA A 71 -7.17 -0.30 21.04
N ASP A 72 -7.21 -1.55 21.48
CA ASP A 72 -6.03 -2.24 22.01
C ASP A 72 -5.13 -2.55 20.81
N ARG A 73 -4.21 -1.62 20.50
CA ARG A 73 -3.30 -1.75 19.36
C ARG A 73 -2.28 -2.82 19.73
N ASN A 74 -2.26 -3.92 18.98
CA ASN A 74 -1.21 -4.92 19.14
C ASN A 74 0.16 -4.28 18.86
N ASP A 75 1.18 -4.65 19.64
CA ASP A 75 2.56 -4.17 19.44
C ASP A 75 3.11 -4.48 18.04
N LEU A 76 2.55 -5.52 17.38
CA LEU A 76 2.90 -5.92 16.03
C LEU A 76 1.75 -5.64 15.04
N PRO A 77 1.98 -4.85 13.98
CA PRO A 77 1.03 -4.72 12.88
C PRO A 77 0.73 -6.07 12.22
N TYR A 78 -0.54 -6.32 11.88
CA TYR A 78 -0.91 -7.52 11.13
C TYR A 78 -0.21 -7.54 9.78
N GLY A 79 0.33 -8.71 9.42
CA GLY A 79 1.04 -8.90 8.15
C GLY A 79 2.49 -8.38 8.16
N PHE A 80 3.05 -8.02 9.32
CA PHE A 80 4.47 -7.68 9.42
C PHE A 80 5.34 -8.90 9.02
N PRO A 81 6.21 -8.78 8.00
CA PRO A 81 7.03 -9.90 7.54
C PRO A 81 7.95 -10.43 8.65
N ALA A 82 8.01 -11.75 8.80
CA ALA A 82 8.95 -12.38 9.71
C ALA A 82 10.40 -12.06 9.30
N GLY A 83 11.25 -11.75 10.28
CA GLY A 83 12.68 -11.48 10.08
C GLY A 83 13.05 -10.02 9.80
N LEU A 84 12.10 -9.09 9.79
CA LEU A 84 12.38 -7.66 9.75
C LEU A 84 12.53 -7.09 11.18
N PRO A 85 13.39 -6.07 11.40
CA PRO A 85 13.48 -5.38 12.68
C PRO A 85 12.13 -4.77 13.05
N GLN A 86 11.61 -5.11 14.22
CA GLN A 86 10.34 -4.54 14.69
C GLN A 86 10.55 -3.04 14.96
N PRO A 87 9.63 -2.18 14.50
CA PRO A 87 9.66 -0.77 14.88
C PRO A 87 9.52 -0.68 16.40
N GLN A 88 10.40 0.11 17.05
CA GLN A 88 10.33 0.33 18.49
C GLN A 88 8.97 0.97 18.82
N SER A 89 8.26 0.39 19.78
CA SER A 89 7.04 0.96 20.32
C SER A 89 7.35 2.34 20.88
N VAL A 90 6.75 3.38 20.27
CA VAL A 90 6.76 4.73 20.82
C VAL A 90 5.65 4.77 21.86
N GLU A 91 6.00 4.83 23.15
CA GLU A 91 5.05 5.16 24.21
C GLU A 91 4.44 6.54 23.88
N LEU A 92 3.13 6.58 23.67
CA LEU A 92 2.34 7.81 23.48
C LEU A 92 1.82 8.33 24.81
#